data_AF-A0A397DZ11-F1
#
_entry.id   AF-A0A397DZ11-F1
#
_cell.length_a   1.000
_cell.length_b   1.000
_cell.length_c   1.000
_cell.angle_alpha   90.00
_cell.angle_beta   90.00
_cell.angle_gamma   90.00
#
_symmetry.space_group_name_H-M   'P 1'
#
loop_
_entity.id
_entity.type
_entity.pdbx_description
1 polymer ?
#
loop_
_entity_poly.entity_id
_entity_poly.type
_entity_poly.pdbx_seq_one_letter_code
_entity_poly.pdbx_strand_id
1 'polypeptide(L)'
;MFSLHLPSKQDVLVIIHLTACVCGVGSLSMPYIFAQAGPTYSTMAFVLNCFFNTYATVALSHCFLKLRHVPHIHTYTDLAVHLWGQKG
;
A
#
# COMPACT_ATOMS: atom_id res chain seq x y z
N MET A 1 4.15 13.92 17.09
CA MET A 1 5.29 13.04 16.75
C MET A 1 5.53 13.08 15.24
N PHE A 2 5.85 14.25 14.70
CA PHE A 2 6.26 14.43 13.30
C PHE A 2 7.73 14.81 13.33
N SER A 3 8.59 13.81 13.59
CA SER A 3 10.03 14.04 13.57
C SER A 3 10.44 14.13 12.12
N LEU A 4 10.91 15.31 11.70
CA LEU A 4 11.44 15.61 10.37
C LEU A 4 12.73 14.80 10.16
N HIS A 5 12.58 13.50 9.93
CA HIS A 5 13.70 12.62 9.59
C HIS A 5 14.13 12.99 8.18
N LEU A 6 15.32 13.60 8.07
CA LEU A 6 16.00 13.76 6.79
C LEU A 6 16.04 12.37 6.13
N PRO A 7 15.41 12.16 4.96
CA PRO A 7 15.26 10.82 4.42
C PRO A 7 16.64 10.23 4.18
N SER A 8 16.93 9.09 4.81
CA SER A 8 18.17 8.37 4.55
C SER A 8 18.17 7.92 3.09
N LYS A 9 19.35 7.66 2.51
CA LYS A 9 19.45 7.18 1.12
C LYS A 9 18.58 5.95 0.85
N GLN A 10 18.36 5.13 1.87
CA GLN A 10 17.51 3.95 1.83
C GLN A 10 16.02 4.31 1.70
N ASP A 11 15.53 5.31 2.45
CA ASP A 11 14.14 5.76 2.38
C ASP A 11 13.81 6.34 1.01
N VAL A 12 14.74 7.13 0.45
CA VAL A 12 14.60 7.71 -0.90
C VAL A 12 14.49 6.60 -1.95
N LEU A 13 15.33 5.56 -1.86
CA LEU A 13 15.30 4.45 -2.79
C LEU A 13 13.98 3.68 -2.70
N VAL A 14 13.50 3.42 -1.48
CA VAL A 14 12.18 2.79 -1.26
C VAL A 14 11.07 3.64 -1.88
N ILE A 15 11.07 4.96 -1.67
CA ILE A 15 10.07 5.87 -2.26
C ILE A 15 10.11 5.81 -3.79
N ILE A 16 11.31 5.79 -4.40
CA ILE A 16 11.46 5.72 -5.86
C ILE A 16 10.89 4.41 -6.40
N HIS A 17 11.21 3.27 -5.79
CA HIS A 17 10.67 1.98 -6.19
C HIS A 17 9.15 1.91 -6.01
N LEU A 18 8.62 2.44 -4.92
CA LEU A 18 7.18 2.50 -4.66
C LEU A 18 6.47 3.37 -5.69
N THR A 19 7.06 4.54 -6.01
CA THR A 19 6.53 5.47 -7.01
C THR A 19 6.56 4.85 -8.40
N ALA A 20 7.66 4.20 -8.79
CA ALA A 20 7.77 3.51 -10.06
C ALA A 20 6.75 2.37 -10.20
N CYS A 21 6.46 1.65 -9.11
CA CYS A 21 5.44 0.59 -9.09
C CYS A 21 4.03 1.15 -9.32
N VAL A 22 3.65 2.22 -8.61
CA VAL A 22 2.33 2.85 -8.72
C VAL A 22 2.15 3.52 -10.08
N CYS A 23 3.16 4.27 -10.55
CA CYS A 23 3.15 4.92 -11.86
C CYS A 23 3.21 3.91 -13.01
N GLY A 24 3.80 2.73 -12.83
CA GLY A 24 3.83 1.67 -13.83
C GLY A 24 2.50 0.94 -13.96
N VAL A 25 2.23 -0.01 -13.06
CA VAL A 25 1.08 -0.92 -13.15
C VAL A 25 -0.25 -0.18 -13.06
N GLY A 26 -0.32 0.85 -12.22
CA GLY A 26 -1.52 1.66 -12.04
C GLY A 26 -1.88 2.47 -13.28
N SER A 27 -0.91 3.18 -13.88
CA SER A 27 -1.19 4.03 -15.04
C SER A 27 -1.48 3.26 -16.32
N LEU A 28 -0.95 2.04 -16.46
CA LEU A 28 -1.20 1.20 -17.64
C LEU A 28 -2.65 0.68 -17.70
N SER A 29 -3.30 0.49 -16.55
CA SER A 29 -4.67 -0.03 -16.46
C SER A 29 -5.75 1.07 -16.48
N MET A 30 -5.40 2.29 -16.08
CA MET A 30 -6.31 3.44 -16.02
C MET A 30 -6.93 3.86 -17.37
N PRO A 31 -6.23 3.96 -18.52
CA PRO A 31 -6.84 4.46 -19.76
C PRO A 31 -8.00 3.58 -20.26
N TYR A 32 -7.93 2.27 -20.03
CA TYR A 32 -9.01 1.33 -20.36
C TYR A 32 -10.26 1.57 -19.50
N ILE A 33 -10.08 1.82 -18.19
CA ILE A 33 -11.18 2.04 -17.24
C ILE A 33 -11.84 3.40 -17.47
N PHE A 34 -11.05 4.42 -17.79
CA PHE A 34 -11.53 5.76 -18.15
C PHE A 34 -12.35 5.77 -19.44
N ALA A 35 -12.01 4.92 -20.42
CA ALA A 35 -12.77 4.78 -21.65
C ALA A 35 -14.16 4.15 -21.45
N GLN A 36 -14.34 3.31 -20.42
CA GLN A 36 -15.60 2.59 -20.18
C GLN A 36 -16.55 3.33 -19.21
N ALA A 37 -16.03 3.91 -18.13
CA ALA A 37 -16.83 4.54 -17.06
C ALA A 37 -16.97 6.07 -17.19
N GLY A 38 -16.22 6.68 -18.11
CA GLY A 38 -16.11 8.13 -18.25
C GLY A 38 -15.18 8.77 -17.21
N PRO A 39 -14.65 9.97 -17.50
CA PRO A 39 -13.57 10.57 -16.73
C PRO A 39 -13.95 10.93 -15.29
N THR A 40 -15.18 11.36 -15.06
CA THR A 40 -15.62 11.84 -13.73
C THR A 40 -15.76 10.71 -12.72
N TYR A 41 -16.42 9.61 -13.10
CA TYR A 41 -16.62 8.46 -12.22
C TYR A 41 -15.32 7.70 -11.97
N SER A 42 -14.48 7.56 -13.01
CA SER A 42 -13.20 6.88 -12.88
C SER A 42 -12.22 7.62 -11.97
N THR A 43 -12.19 8.96 -12.02
CA THR A 43 -11.35 9.76 -11.11
C THR A 43 -11.83 9.65 -9.66
N MET A 44 -13.13 9.72 -9.40
CA MET A 44 -13.69 9.54 -8.05
C MET A 44 -13.39 8.15 -7.48
N ALA A 45 -13.56 7.10 -8.29
CA ALA A 45 -13.24 5.73 -7.89
C ALA A 45 -11.74 5.56 -7.61
N PHE A 46 -10.86 6.14 -8.44
CA PHE A 46 -9.41 6.07 -8.26
C PHE A 46 -8.97 6.75 -6.97
N VAL A 47 -9.48 7.95 -6.69
CA VAL A 47 -9.15 8.70 -5.48
C VAL A 47 -9.60 7.94 -4.23
N LEU A 48 -10.85 7.43 -4.22
CA LEU A 48 -11.34 6.62 -3.10
C LEU A 48 -10.48 5.37 -2.90
N ASN A 49 -10.16 4.65 -3.98
CA ASN A 49 -9.33 3.45 -3.92
C ASN A 49 -7.91 3.76 -3.40
N CYS A 50 -7.32 4.90 -3.79
CA CYS A 50 -6.05 5.36 -3.24
C CYS A 50 -6.15 5.61 -1.73
N PHE A 51 -7.18 6.30 -1.25
CA PHE A 51 -7.37 6.54 0.18
C PHE A 51 -7.50 5.23 0.99
N PHE A 52 -8.32 4.29 0.52
CA PHE A 52 -8.48 3.00 1.18
C PHE A 52 -7.16 2.21 1.19
N ASN A 53 -6.42 2.18 0.08
CA ASN A 53 -5.17 1.45 -0.03
C ASN A 53 -4.07 2.06 0.84
N THR A 54 -3.94 3.39 0.86
CA THR A 54 -2.99 4.07 1.75
C THR A 54 -3.34 3.81 3.22
N TYR A 55 -4.62 3.89 3.60
CA TYR A 55 -5.05 3.60 4.97
C TYR A 55 -4.75 2.14 5.37
N ALA A 56 -5.07 1.18 4.50
CA ALA A 56 -4.77 -0.23 4.74
C ALA A 56 -3.27 -0.47 4.90
N THR A 57 -2.44 0.13 4.05
CA THR A 57 -0.97 0.02 4.13
C THR A 57 -0.42 0.59 5.44
N VAL A 58 -0.95 1.72 5.91
CA VAL A 58 -0.57 2.31 7.20
C VAL A 58 -1.01 1.42 8.37
N ALA A 59 -2.25 0.93 8.36
CA ALA A 59 -2.76 0.02 9.38
C ALA A 59 -1.93 -1.29 9.45
N LEU A 60 -1.61 -1.87 8.30
CA LEU A 60 -0.75 -3.06 8.20
C LEU A 60 0.65 -2.78 8.72
N SER A 61 1.23 -1.62 8.38
CA SER A 61 2.54 -1.21 8.90
C SER A 61 2.52 -1.12 10.44
N HIS A 62 1.47 -0.54 11.03
CA HIS A 62 1.32 -0.50 12.49
C HIS A 62 1.16 -1.89 13.12
N CYS A 63 0.41 -2.79 12.50
CA CYS A 63 0.32 -4.19 12.93
C CYS A 63 1.69 -4.88 12.89
N PHE A 64 2.43 -4.70 11.79
CA PHE A 64 3.76 -5.28 11.62
C PHE A 64 4.76 -4.76 12.65
N LEU A 65 4.69 -3.47 13.00
CA LEU A 65 5.50 -2.87 14.07
C LEU A 65 5.19 -3.48 15.45
N LYS A 66 3.91 -3.77 15.75
CA LYS A 66 3.52 -4.43 17.00
C LYS A 66 3.94 -5.89 17.06
N LEU A 67 3.96 -6.58 15.92
CA LEU A 67 4.30 -8.00 15.82
C LEU A 67 5.79 -8.28 15.56
N ARG A 68 6.64 -7.24 15.55
CA ARG A 68 8.10 -7.33 15.37
C ARG A 68 8.81 -8.32 16.31
N HIS A 69 8.21 -8.69 17.44
CA HIS A 69 8.76 -9.66 18.38
C HIS A 69 8.68 -11.12 17.88
N VAL A 70 7.85 -11.42 16.87
CA VAL A 70 7.66 -12.79 16.36
C VAL A 70 8.56 -13.02 15.14
N PRO A 71 9.60 -13.88 15.22
CA PRO A 71 10.63 -14.02 14.19
C PRO A 71 10.17 -14.69 12.88
N HIS A 72 8.90 -15.11 12.78
CA HIS A 72 8.39 -15.87 11.65
C HIS A 72 7.50 -15.03 10.69
N ILE A 73 7.10 -13.83 11.10
CA ILE A 73 6.12 -13.02 10.38
C ILE A 73 6.83 -12.03 9.47
N HIS A 74 7.23 -12.50 8.28
CA HIS A 74 7.87 -11.66 7.26
C HIS A 74 6.91 -11.25 6.13
N THR A 75 5.76 -11.93 6.02
CA THR A 75 4.83 -11.78 4.89
C THR A 75 3.45 -11.38 5.39
N TYR A 76 2.74 -10.56 4.62
CA TYR A 76 1.35 -10.16 4.92
C TYR A 76 0.41 -11.36 5.11
N THR A 77 0.66 -12.46 4.39
CA THR A 77 -0.09 -13.72 4.53
C THR A 77 0.12 -14.37 5.90
N ASP A 78 1.34 -14.37 6.41
CA ASP A 78 1.67 -14.93 7.73
C ASP A 78 1.08 -14.07 8.86
N LEU A 79 1.11 -12.74 8.67
CA LEU A 79 0.44 -11.78 9.55
C LEU A 79 -1.07 -12.02 9.60
N ALA A 80 -1.71 -12.24 8.45
CA ALA A 80 -3.13 -12.51 8.36
C ALA A 80 -3.51 -13.85 9.03
N VAL A 81 -2.71 -14.90 8.83
CA VAL A 81 -2.92 -16.20 9.49
C VAL A 81 -2.77 -16.08 11.01
N HIS A 82 -1.83 -15.28 11.49
CA HIS A 82 -1.62 -15.07 12.93
C HIS A 82 -2.73 -14.21 13.58
N LEU A 83 -3.24 -13.19 12.89
CA LEU A 83 -4.27 -12.28 13.42
C LEU A 83 -5.70 -12.80 13.24
N TRP A 84 -6.02 -13.44 12.12
CA TRP A 84 -7.38 -13.90 11.78
C TRP A 84 -7.58 -15.41 11.93
N GLY A 85 -6.53 -16.17 12.25
CA GLY A 85 -6.51 -17.63 12.24
C GLY A 85 -6.44 -18.20 10.82
N GLN A 86 -5.96 -19.44 10.66
CA GLN A 86 -6.04 -20.15 9.38
C GLN A 86 -7.50 -20.26 8.96
N LYS A 87 -7.93 -19.43 8.00
CA LYS A 87 -9.11 -19.71 7.20
C LYS A 87 -8.63 -20.46 5.98
N GLY A 88 -8.84 -21.77 6.00
CA GLY A 88 -8.64 -22.65 4.85
C GLY A 88 -9.50 -22.26 3.67
#